data_AF-A0A529KCL0-F1
#
_entry.id   AF-A0A529KCL0-F1
#
_cell.length_a   1.000
_cell.length_b   1.000
_cell.length_c   1.000
_cell.angle_alpha   90.00
_cell.angle_beta   90.00
_cell.angle_gamma   90.00
#
_symmetry.space_group_name_H-M   'P 1'
#
loop_
_entity.id
_entity.type
_entity.pdbx_description
1 polymer ?
#
loop_
_entity_poly.entity_id
_entity_poly.type
_entity_poly.pdbx_seq_one_letter_code
_entity_poly.pdbx_strand_id
1 'polypeptide(L)' 'RVTTQNVEVVSTDADRGLILIRGAVPGSKGAWILVRDAAKFALPANAPKPAAIRAIATSDGAKNDAPATVDAPATEGAE' A
#
# COMPACT_ATOMS: atom_id res chain seq x y z
N ARG A 1 3.55 17.57 -20.13
CA ARG A 1 3.58 16.55 -19.05
C ARG A 1 3.53 15.18 -19.70
N VAL A 2 4.55 14.36 -19.53
CA VAL A 2 4.64 13.00 -20.08
C VAL A 2 4.64 12.01 -18.92
N THR A 3 3.93 10.88 -19.07
CA THR A 3 3.91 9.79 -18.08
C THR A 3 4.27 8.49 -18.78
N THR A 4 5.28 7.79 -18.29
CA THR A 4 5.53 6.39 -18.66
C THR A 4 4.64 5.52 -17.77
N GLN A 5 3.89 4.59 -18.38
CA GLN A 5 3.00 3.67 -17.64
C GLN A 5 3.63 2.27 -17.59
N ASN A 6 3.16 1.44 -16.64
CA ASN A 6 3.57 0.05 -16.48
C ASN A 6 5.08 -0.14 -16.24
N VAL A 7 5.67 0.75 -15.46
CA VAL A 7 7.09 0.65 -15.08
C VAL A 7 7.20 -0.21 -13.82
N GLU A 8 8.21 -1.07 -13.76
CA GLU A 8 8.40 -1.96 -12.61
C GLU A 8 9.38 -1.37 -11.60
N VAL A 9 9.03 -1.48 -10.32
CA VAL A 9 9.92 -1.23 -9.18
C VAL A 9 10.65 -2.53 -8.85
N VAL A 10 11.97 -2.54 -9.02
CA VAL A 10 12.80 -3.74 -8.81
C VAL A 10 13.20 -3.90 -7.36
N SER A 11 13.51 -2.78 -6.69
CA SER A 11 13.89 -2.78 -5.28
C SER A 11 13.64 -1.41 -4.67
N THR A 12 13.42 -1.39 -3.37
CA THR A 12 13.34 -0.17 -2.57
C THR A 12 14.43 -0.20 -1.53
N ASP A 13 15.28 0.81 -1.53
CA ASP A 13 16.30 1.01 -0.50
C ASP A 13 15.72 1.93 0.58
N ALA A 14 15.44 1.31 1.72
CA ALA A 14 14.80 1.91 2.86
C ALA A 14 15.67 2.96 3.58
N ASP A 15 16.99 2.75 3.56
CA ASP A 15 17.96 3.50 4.36
C ASP A 15 18.35 4.79 3.64
N ARG A 16 18.51 4.71 2.31
CA ARG A 16 18.81 5.86 1.46
C ARG A 16 17.56 6.55 0.91
N GLY A 17 16.38 5.96 1.12
CA GLY A 17 15.12 6.48 0.59
C GLY A 17 15.05 6.45 -0.94
N LEU A 18 15.64 5.43 -1.57
CA LEU A 18 15.70 5.31 -3.03
C LEU A 18 14.74 4.23 -3.54
N ILE A 19 14.20 4.46 -4.73
CA ILE A 19 13.36 3.50 -5.46
C ILE A 19 14.07 3.16 -6.77
N LEU A 20 14.37 1.87 -6.97
CA LEU A 20 15.03 1.38 -8.17
C LEU A 20 13.96 0.97 -9.18
N ILE A 21 13.91 1.70 -10.29
CA ILE A 21 12.91 1.53 -11.35
C ILE A 21 13.59 0.93 -12.58
N ARG A 22 12.96 -0.09 -13.18
CA ARG A 22 13.45 -0.64 -14.45
C ARG A 22 12.93 0.16 -15.63
N GLY A 23 13.84 0.79 -16.36
CA GLY A 23 13.54 1.49 -17.63
C GLY A 23 13.76 2.99 -17.55
N ALA A 24 13.11 3.73 -18.45
CA ALA A 24 13.30 5.17 -18.61
C ALA A 24 12.28 5.98 -17.82
N VAL A 25 12.76 6.95 -17.05
CA VAL A 25 11.96 7.96 -16.35
C VAL A 25 12.04 9.27 -17.13
N PRO A 26 10.90 9.90 -17.48
CA PRO A 26 10.91 11.13 -18.26
C PRO A 26 11.44 12.30 -17.44
N GLY A 27 12.28 13.13 -18.05
CA GLY A 27 12.87 14.31 -17.44
C GLY A 27 14.38 14.20 -17.28
N SER A 28 15.00 15.29 -16.82
CA SER A 28 16.42 15.33 -16.48
C SER A 28 16.67 14.76 -15.08
N LYS A 29 17.93 14.39 -14.80
CA LYS A 29 18.36 13.99 -13.45
C LYS A 29 18.01 15.07 -12.43
N GLY A 30 17.31 14.69 -11.35
CA GLY A 30 16.91 15.60 -10.27
C GLY A 30 15.62 16.39 -10.53
N ALA A 31 14.93 16.14 -11.65
CA ALA A 31 13.60 16.70 -11.87
C ALA A 31 12.57 16.11 -10.90
N TRP A 32 11.52 16.87 -10.60
CA TRP A 32 10.38 16.40 -9.83
C TRP A 32 9.47 15.52 -10.69
N ILE A 33 9.04 14.40 -10.13
CA ILE A 33 8.23 13.40 -10.82
C ILE A 33 7.08 13.00 -9.90
N LEU A 34 5.94 12.67 -10.50
CA LEU A 34 4.79 12.13 -9.78
C LEU A 34 4.69 10.62 -10.03
N VAL A 35 4.81 9.85 -8.96
CA VAL A 35 4.67 8.38 -8.97
C VAL A 35 3.28 8.00 -8.49
N ARG A 36 2.64 7.04 -9.16
CA ARG A 36 1.32 6.49 -8.82
C ARG A 36 1.31 5.01 -9.11
N ASP A 37 0.37 4.31 -8.50
CA ASP A 37 0.12 2.89 -8.80
C ASP A 37 -0.24 2.67 -10.27
N ALA A 38 0.16 1.52 -10.79
CA ALA A 38 -0.09 1.14 -12.17
C ALA A 38 -1.60 0.89 -12.38
N ALA A 39 -2.21 1.60 -13.33
CA ALA A 39 -3.64 1.44 -13.61
C ALA A 39 -3.98 0.16 -14.38
N LYS A 40 -3.01 -0.41 -15.10
CA LYS A 40 -3.23 -1.55 -16.02
C LYS A 40 -2.79 -2.88 -15.42
N PHE A 41 -2.17 -2.87 -14.24
CA PHE A 41 -1.72 -4.08 -13.57
C PHE A 41 -2.32 -4.12 -12.16
N ALA A 42 -2.74 -5.30 -11.73
CA ALA A 42 -3.28 -5.46 -10.38
C ALA A 42 -2.18 -5.15 -9.37
N LEU A 43 -2.53 -4.39 -8.32
CA LEU A 43 -1.64 -4.22 -7.19
C LEU A 43 -1.34 -5.60 -6.58
N PRO A 44 -0.10 -5.83 -6.09
CA PRO A 44 0.20 -7.05 -5.37
C PRO A 44 -0.73 -7.20 -4.16
N ALA A 45 -1.16 -8.43 -3.87
CA ALA A 45 -2.18 -8.73 -2.85
C ALA A 45 -1.80 -8.25 -1.44
N ASN A 46 -0.50 -8.14 -1.19
CA ASN A 46 0.14 -7.75 0.06
C ASN A 46 0.49 -6.24 0.12
N ALA A 47 -0.01 -5.42 -0.81
CA ALA A 47 0.19 -3.97 -0.78
C ALA A 47 -0.61 -3.33 0.38
N PRO A 48 0.03 -2.56 1.27
CA PRO A 48 -0.62 -1.88 2.38
C PRO A 48 -1.46 -0.69 1.88
N LYS A 49 -2.76 -0.71 2.16
CA LYS A 49 -3.71 0.38 1.88
C LYS A 49 -4.14 1.01 3.21
N PRO A 50 -4.10 2.35 3.39
CA PRO A 50 -3.83 3.40 2.42
C PRO A 50 -2.34 3.79 2.26
N ALA A 51 -1.48 3.45 3.23
CA ALA A 51 -0.02 3.64 3.15
C ALA A 51 0.70 2.78 4.19
N ALA A 52 1.90 2.29 3.87
CA ALA A 52 2.84 1.79 4.88
C ALA A 52 3.61 2.97 5.48
N ILE A 53 2.97 3.67 6.42
CA ILE A 53 3.68 4.65 7.24
C ILE A 53 4.64 3.89 8.16
N ARG A 54 5.94 4.23 8.13
CA ARG A 54 6.83 3.81 9.21
C ARG A 54 6.38 4.54 10.46
N ALA A 55 5.85 3.80 11.44
CA ALA A 55 5.59 4.35 12.75
C ALA A 55 6.94 4.80 13.34
N ILE A 56 7.15 6.10 13.44
CA ILE A 56 8.19 6.67 14.28
C ILE A 56 7.67 6.48 15.71
N ALA A 57 8.08 5.38 16.35
CA ALA A 57 7.83 5.04 17.74
C ALA A 57 6.48 5.56 18.32
N THR A 58 5.39 4.87 17.99
CA THR A 58 4.26 4.72 18.92
C THR A 58 3.78 3.29 18.79
N SER A 59 4.08 2.51 19.82
CA SER A 59 3.72 1.12 19.99
C SER A 59 2.23 0.92 19.82
N ASP A 60 1.80 0.06 18.88
CA ASP A 60 0.91 -1.05 19.20
C ASP A 60 0.68 -1.93 17.97
N GLY A 61 0.97 -3.21 18.15
CA GLY A 61 0.68 -4.24 17.18
C GLY A 61 -0.79 -4.61 17.24
N ALA A 62 -1.46 -4.59 16.09
CA ALA A 62 -2.69 -5.35 15.88
C ALA A 62 -2.42 -6.40 14.81
N LYS A 63 -1.89 -7.51 15.31
CA LYS A 63 -2.00 -8.84 14.72
C LYS A 63 -3.49 -9.09 14.50
N ASN A 64 -3.95 -9.13 13.26
CA ASN A 64 -5.31 -9.60 12.96
C ASN A 64 -5.23 -11.00 12.37
N ASP A 65 -4.88 -11.95 13.22
CA ASP A 65 -5.21 -13.36 13.02
C ASP A 65 -6.52 -13.66 13.77
N ALA A 66 -7.56 -13.95 12.97
CA ALA A 66 -8.63 -14.91 13.27
C ALA A 66 -9.65 -14.58 14.41
N PRO A 67 -10.69 -15.42 14.66
CA PRO A 67 -11.99 -15.41 13.99
C PRO A 67 -13.20 -15.37 14.97
N ALA A 68 -14.43 -15.26 14.41
CA ALA A 68 -15.73 -15.69 14.95
C ALA A 68 -16.18 -15.25 16.38
N THR A 69 -17.28 -14.48 16.45
CA THR A 69 -18.39 -14.76 17.39
C THR A 69 -19.72 -14.33 16.77
N VAL A 70 -20.62 -15.31 16.70
CA VAL A 70 -22.08 -15.21 16.62
C VAL A 70 -22.60 -14.27 17.72
N ASP A 71 -23.48 -13.34 17.36
CA ASP A 71 -24.43 -12.78 18.31
C ASP A 71 -25.76 -12.56 17.59
N ALA A 72 -26.79 -13.22 18.13
CA ALA A 72 -28.16 -13.16 17.70
C ALA A 72 -28.92 -12.28 18.69
N PRO A 73 -29.80 -11.38 18.19
CA PRO A 73 -30.94 -11.00 19.00
C PRO A 73 -32.22 -11.00 18.16
N ALA A 74 -33.17 -11.88 18.48
CA ALA A 74 -34.56 -11.72 18.08
C ALA A 74 -35.50 -12.44 19.06
N THR A 75 -36.01 -11.63 19.98
CA THR A 75 -37.39 -11.64 20.50
C THR A 75 -37.84 -12.85 21.34
N GLU A 76 -37.71 -12.69 22.66
CA GLU A 76 -38.67 -13.24 23.62
C GLU A 76 -39.63 -12.11 24.01
N GLY A 77 -40.90 -12.28 23.65
CA GLY A 77 -42.02 -11.42 24.01
C GLY A 77 -43.23 -12.31 24.20
N ALA A 78 -43.59 -12.53 25.46
CA ALA A 78 -44.82 -13.19 25.86
C ALA A 78 -46.02 -12.24 25.72
N GLU A 79 -47.17 -12.87 25.46
CA GLU A 79 -48.55 -12.35 25.30
C GLU A 79 -48.95 -11.74 23.96
#